data_AF-A0A1K1MHT0-F1
#
_entry.id   AF-A0A1K1MHT0-F1
#
_cell.length_a   1.000
_cell.length_b   1.000
_cell.length_c   1.000
_cell.angle_alpha   90.00
_cell.angle_beta   90.00
_cell.angle_gamma   90.00
#
_symmetry.space_group_name_H-M   'P 1'
#
loop_
_entity.id
_entity.type
_entity.pdbx_description
1 polymer ?
#
loop_
_entity_poly.entity_id
_entity_poly.type
_entity_poly.pdbx_seq_one_letter_code
_entity_poly.pdbx_strand_id
1 'polypeptide(L)'
;MTQDIASPIMLYLPLAQRNDAFPWEVFHDTHRMGAFATQDECFRHGLRLAESIGRRTGRSVRLKIENDDGTWETVDAFEPDGMEA
;
A
#
# COMPACT_ATOMS: atom_id res chain seq x y z
N MET A 1 2.19 -6.89 -29.96
CA MET A 1 2.90 -7.12 -28.69
C MET A 1 1.94 -6.69 -27.61
N THR A 2 1.29 -7.64 -26.94
CA THR A 2 0.36 -7.35 -25.85
C THR A 2 1.18 -6.68 -24.75
N GLN A 3 0.96 -5.39 -24.52
CA GLN A 3 1.50 -4.74 -23.32
C GLN A 3 0.98 -5.56 -22.15
N ASP A 4 1.86 -6.30 -21.50
CA ASP A 4 1.61 -6.81 -20.16
C ASP A 4 1.43 -5.55 -19.32
N ILE A 5 0.18 -5.13 -19.16
CA ILE A 5 -0.21 -4.08 -18.23
C ILE A 5 -0.02 -4.72 -16.87
N ALA A 6 1.25 -4.79 -16.44
CA ALA A 6 1.66 -5.47 -15.24
C ALA A 6 0.83 -4.86 -14.12
N SER A 7 -0.12 -5.65 -13.57
CA SER A 7 -1.15 -5.11 -12.66
C SER A 7 -0.48 -4.34 -11.51
N PRO A 8 -1.01 -3.20 -11.09
CA PRO A 8 -0.38 -2.44 -10.01
C PRO A 8 -0.23 -3.32 -8.78
N ILE A 9 0.92 -3.21 -8.11
CA ILE A 9 1.14 -3.93 -6.85
C ILE A 9 0.22 -3.29 -5.80
N MET A 10 -0.54 -4.12 -5.09
CA MET A 10 -1.51 -3.65 -4.09
C MET A 10 -0.99 -3.91 -2.68
N LEU A 11 -0.93 -2.84 -1.90
CA LEU A 11 -0.69 -2.86 -0.46
C LEU A 11 -2.02 -2.57 0.24
N TYR A 12 -2.32 -3.31 1.30
CA TYR A 12 -3.56 -3.18 2.06
C TYR A 12 -3.27 -2.68 3.47
N LEU A 13 -3.95 -1.62 3.86
CA LEU A 13 -3.89 -1.00 5.17
C LEU A 13 -5.32 -1.05 5.76
N PRO A 14 -5.72 -2.18 6.38
CA PRO A 14 -6.99 -2.26 7.09
C PRO A 14 -7.04 -1.29 8.26
N LEU A 15 -8.25 -0.86 8.60
CA LEU A 15 -8.49 0.01 9.73
C LEU A 15 -8.17 -0.77 11.00
N ALA A 16 -7.52 -0.08 11.93
CA ALA A 16 -7.24 -0.62 13.24
C ALA A 16 -8.47 -1.24 13.92
N GLN A 17 -8.43 -2.55 14.17
CA GLN A 17 -9.40 -3.15 15.07
C GLN A 17 -9.14 -2.61 16.48
N ARG A 18 -10.17 -1.97 17.06
CA ARG A 18 -10.10 -1.16 18.29
C ARG A 18 -9.59 -1.90 19.54
N ASN A 19 -9.30 -3.19 19.45
CA ASN A 19 -9.02 -4.08 20.58
C ASN A 19 -7.61 -4.69 20.60
N ASP A 20 -6.71 -4.24 19.72
CA ASP A 20 -5.34 -4.75 19.62
C ASP A 20 -4.28 -3.70 20.01
N ALA A 21 -3.16 -4.17 20.58
CA ALA A 21 -2.05 -3.31 21.01
C ALA A 21 -1.28 -2.68 19.82
N PHE A 22 -1.34 -3.32 18.64
CA PHE A 22 -0.80 -2.81 17.38
C PHE A 22 -1.87 -2.95 16.30
N PRO A 23 -2.89 -2.10 16.33
CA PRO A 23 -4.09 -2.36 15.55
C PRO A 23 -3.87 -2.00 14.07
N TRP A 24 -2.86 -1.19 13.75
CA TRP A 24 -2.57 -0.78 12.37
C TRP A 24 -1.53 -1.71 11.73
N GLU A 25 -1.93 -2.44 10.70
CA GLU A 25 -1.05 -3.40 10.02
C GLU A 25 -0.94 -3.06 8.53
N VAL A 26 0.23 -3.30 7.95
CA VAL A 26 0.45 -3.20 6.50
C VAL A 26 0.54 -4.60 5.95
N PHE A 27 -0.29 -4.93 4.96
CA PHE A 27 -0.25 -6.18 4.24
C PHE A 27 0.17 -5.96 2.80
N HIS A 28 0.98 -6.87 2.27
CA HIS A 28 1.23 -7.02 0.85
C HIS A 28 0.71 -8.40 0.45
N ASP A 29 -0.37 -8.43 -0.34
CA ASP A 29 -1.11 -9.66 -0.61
C ASP A 29 -1.52 -10.35 0.70
N THR A 30 -0.98 -11.53 0.99
CA THR A 30 -1.23 -12.33 2.20
C THR A 30 -0.16 -12.18 3.27
N HIS A 31 0.88 -11.40 3.01
CA HIS A 31 2.02 -11.25 3.91
C HIS A 31 1.93 -9.95 4.70
N ARG A 32 1.92 -10.06 6.04
CA ARG A 32 2.06 -8.91 6.94
C ARG A 32 3.47 -8.34 6.85
N MET A 33 3.56 -7.08 6.45
CA MET A 33 4.81 -6.33 6.29
C MET A 33 5.20 -5.58 7.57
N GLY A 34 4.22 -5.18 8.38
CA GLY A 34 4.47 -4.48 9.64
C GLY A 34 3.21 -4.25 10.46
N ALA A 35 3.39 -3.93 11.74
CA ALA A 35 2.34 -3.55 12.66
C ALA A 35 2.78 -2.31 13.46
N PHE A 36 1.86 -1.37 13.66
CA PHE A 36 2.13 -0.02 14.16
C PHE A 36 1.08 0.39 15.19
N ALA A 37 1.49 1.25 16.12
CA ALA A 37 0.61 1.79 17.15
C ALA A 37 -0.34 2.86 16.61
N THR A 38 0.07 3.58 15.56
CA THR A 38 -0.70 4.70 14.98
C THR A 38 -0.91 4.55 13.46
N GLN A 39 -2.01 5.13 12.96
CA GLN A 39 -2.33 5.16 11.54
C GLN A 39 -1.27 5.88 10.72
N ASP A 40 -0.78 7.02 11.23
CA ASP A 40 0.23 7.84 10.56
C ASP A 40 1.55 7.06 10.38
N GLU A 41 2.00 6.32 11.39
CA GLU A 41 3.18 5.45 11.27
C GLU A 41 2.96 4.33 10.24
N CYS A 42 1.79 3.68 10.29
CA CYS A 42 1.40 2.64 9.34
C CYS A 42 1.38 3.17 7.90
N PHE A 43 0.78 4.35 7.69
CA PHE A 43 0.68 4.99 6.38
C PHE A 43 2.04 5.42 5.85
N ARG A 44 2.87 6.08 6.66
CA ARG A 44 4.25 6.45 6.30
C ARG A 44 5.08 5.22 5.93
N HIS A 45 4.92 4.13 6.68
CA HIS A 45 5.61 2.89 6.35
C HIS A 45 5.10 2.27 5.05
N GLY A 46 3.78 2.24 4.85
CA GLY A 46 3.15 1.77 3.61
C GLY A 46 3.61 2.54 2.38
N LEU A 47 3.68 3.87 2.45
CA LEU A 47 4.22 4.72 1.38
C LEU A 47 5.69 4.40 1.08
N ARG A 48 6.53 4.31 2.11
CA ARG A 48 7.96 4.00 1.95
C ARG A 48 8.17 2.61 1.35
N LEU A 49 7.35 1.65 1.75
CA LEU A 49 7.36 0.30 1.21
C LEU A 49 6.91 0.30 -0.26
N ALA A 50 5.85 1.05 -0.59
CA ALA A 50 5.37 1.21 -1.95
C ALA A 50 6.45 1.78 -2.88
N GLU A 51 7.13 2.85 -2.45
CA GLU A 51 8.24 3.43 -3.20
C GLU A 51 9.37 2.41 -3.39
N SER A 52 9.75 1.70 -2.32
CA SER A 52 10.83 0.71 -2.37
C SER A 52 10.52 -0.46 -3.30
N ILE A 53 9.28 -0.98 -3.25
CA ILE A 53 8.80 -2.05 -4.13
C ILE A 53 8.76 -1.52 -5.57
N GLY A 54 8.11 -0.39 -5.79
CA GLY A 54 7.91 0.20 -7.10
C GLY A 54 9.21 0.53 -7.82
N ARG A 55 10.19 1.12 -7.12
CA ARG A 55 11.54 1.37 -7.67
C ARG A 55 12.30 0.09 -7.99
N ARG A 56 12.10 -0.97 -7.21
CA ARG A 56 12.77 -2.25 -7.40
C ARG A 56 12.15 -3.09 -8.52
N THR A 57 10.84 -3.00 -8.71
CA THR A 57 10.11 -3.75 -9.74
C THR A 57 9.85 -2.95 -11.01
N GLY A 58 10.00 -1.63 -10.98
CA GLY A 58 9.64 -0.72 -12.08
C GLY A 58 8.13 -0.70 -12.35
N ARG A 59 7.28 -0.93 -11.33
CA ARG A 59 5.82 -1.06 -11.47
C ARG A 59 5.10 -0.05 -10.59
N SER A 60 3.91 0.37 -11.02
CA SER A 60 3.03 1.19 -10.18
C SER A 60 2.60 0.41 -8.94
N VAL A 61 2.57 1.09 -7.80
CA VAL A 61 2.14 0.54 -6.51
C VAL A 61 1.01 1.39 -5.96
N ARG A 62 -0.08 0.73 -5.55
CA ARG A 62 -1.26 1.35 -4.96
C ARG A 62 -1.45 0.90 -3.53
N LEU A 63 -1.86 1.83 -2.68
CA LEU A 63 -2.26 1.58 -1.31
C LEU A 63 -3.79 1.56 -1.27
N LYS A 64 -4.38 0.47 -0.75
CA LYS A 64 -5.78 0.42 -0.35
C LYS A 64 -5.87 0.63 1.15
N ILE A 65 -6.49 1.72 1.56
CA ILE A 65 -6.59 2.16 2.95
C ILE A 65 -8.04 2.08 3.35
N GLU A 66 -8.33 1.41 4.44
CA GLU A 66 -9.68 1.41 5.00
C GLU A 66 -9.85 2.63 5.92
N ASN A 67 -10.90 3.41 5.66
CA ASN A 67 -11.29 4.58 6.42
C ASN A 67 -12.15 4.19 7.62
N ASP A 68 -12.28 5.11 8.57
CA ASP A 68 -13.11 4.93 9.78
C ASP A 68 -14.60 4.65 9.47
N ASP A 69 -15.07 5.10 8.30
CA ASP A 69 -16.43 4.85 7.80
C ASP A 69 -16.61 3.42 7.21
N GLY A 70 -15.56 2.59 7.21
CA GLY A 70 -15.56 1.26 6.60
C GLY A 70 -15.45 1.28 5.07
N THR A 71 -15.15 2.44 4.48
CA THR A 71 -14.89 2.59 3.04
C THR A 71 -13.42 2.37 2.73
N TRP A 72 -13.13 1.86 1.54
CA TRP A 72 -11.75 1.66 1.08
C TRP A 72 -11.36 2.78 0.12
N GLU A 73 -10.39 3.58 0.52
CA GLU A 73 -9.70 4.53 -0.34
C GLU A 73 -8.54 3.84 -1.08
N THR A 74 -8.32 4.20 -2.34
CA THR A 74 -7.14 3.75 -3.10
C THR A 74 -6.28 4.95 -3.44
N VAL A 75 -5.01 4.90 -3.06
CA VAL A 75 -4.04 5.97 -3.29
C VAL A 75 -2.91 5.42 -4.15
N ASP A 76 -2.60 6.11 -5.25
CA ASP A 76 -1.40 5.84 -6.04
C ASP A 76 -0.17 6.27 -5.23
N ALA A 77 0.59 5.29 -4.77
CA ALA A 77 1.67 5.46 -3.81
C ALA A 77 3.03 5.59 -4.50
N PHE A 78 3.15 4.94 -5.66
CA PHE A 78 4.30 5.05 -6.53
C PHE A 78 3.85 4.84 -7.96
N GLU A 79 4.22 5.77 -8.83
CA GLU A 79 4.14 5.59 -10.27
C GLU A 79 5.58 5.59 -10.81
N PRO A 80 6.00 4.58 -11.58
CA PRO A 80 7.30 4.61 -12.21
C PRO A 80 7.32 5.76 -13.20
N ASP A 81 8.28 6.67 -13.03
CA ASP A 81 8.63 7.71 -14.00
C ASP A 81 9.05 7.00 -15.30
N GLY A 82 8.09 6.85 -16.21
CA GLY A 82 8.20 5.86 -17.29
C GLY A 82 6.99 5.79 -18.20
N MET A 83 6.35 6.93 -18.47
CA MET A 83 5.49 7.10 -19.64
C MET A 83 5.54 8.56 -20.13
N GLU A 84 6.73 9.07 -20.41
CA GLU A 84 6.82 10.13 -21.43
C GLU A 84 6.56 9.46 -22.79
N ALA A 85 5.52 9.97 -23.46
CA ALA A 85 4.95 9.49 -24.71
C ALA A 85 5.82 9.77 -25.95
#